data_AF-A0A952PMF6-F1
#
_entry.id   AF-A0A952PMF6-F1
#
_cell.length_a   1.000
_cell.length_b   1.000
_cell.length_c   1.000
_cell.angle_alpha   90.00
_cell.angle_beta   90.00
_cell.angle_gamma   90.00
#
_symmetry.space_group_name_H-M   'P 1'
#
loop_
_entity.id
_entity.type
_entity.pdbx_description
1 polymer ?
#
loop_
_entity_poly.entity_id
_entity_poly.type
_entity_poly.pdbx_seq_one_letter_code
_entity_poly.pdbx_strand_id
1 'polypeptide(L)'
;MLKKTSTGLGGQLRKLPRGPDLSELHQLLSQCMEQRGKTVKLAWRGANLMPFTLEVVCHLKSGNPQWKLFTDQGRILFDYTSVDVLLVYNLVVSNCAEAQQATRPNMGESQQRMPAFQEPAVPPQRKETGNVSRPSPQPSPVSETSSTTDAPALPSQAAPAGGNEFQNSIAYQTDPRLPQVNYPDRSAQQDYLQDMDHSYRQKQNESDTPLIVQPGATAIGKPMPTPGFAPIPQPAILPTAESIPREGSSKGNSGDLLRDILQAGVTGRLDIRSGDLTATVFIHEGIPIDATANDVQGDEAVIEMLTWKDITYSFEPRILRNNHTVYESIESLLEQSQQLTNKIAYLKDAGMLPSSTIMPTNSMISQGDFLARAQDNSPADIDTVSRVYCSLDGKRTFEELCRFLHLSRIQLVNIIFHLTVKELVKIVNPKRSKSALAFSPKVIDNGAIQSIMMSLRRADTGLFIYPAFLYFLEQEYFRSYRSRTSFSVVVFELRQKRIIDGEVARRVLSERALMDAVLRISKLKRHVDLIAHYDAHDYALLLPSTRSQGAEIFVGRIIDALMERPLGGEVMANQMAIAFGVCAVPDDFRDMPSLLGGAELAMNQAKKLEKPLVMYRDIANMVE
;
A
#
# COMPACT_ATOMS: atom_id res chain seq x y z
N MET A 1 36.91 -44.05 -23.14
CA MET A 1 37.20 -43.39 -21.84
C MET A 1 37.65 -41.97 -22.10
N LEU A 2 37.00 -40.97 -21.49
CA LEU A 2 37.58 -39.67 -21.11
C LEU A 2 36.65 -39.08 -20.05
N LYS A 3 37.22 -38.53 -18.97
CA LYS A 3 36.52 -38.36 -17.69
C LYS A 3 35.57 -37.16 -17.68
N LYS A 4 34.37 -37.35 -17.11
CA LYS A 4 33.60 -36.23 -16.54
C LYS A 4 34.43 -35.55 -15.46
N THR A 5 34.66 -34.24 -15.57
CA THR A 5 35.11 -33.39 -14.46
C THR A 5 33.97 -32.47 -14.03
N SER A 6 33.23 -32.92 -13.02
CA SER A 6 32.23 -32.10 -12.33
C SER A 6 32.94 -31.11 -11.40
N THR A 7 33.13 -29.87 -11.84
CA THR A 7 33.51 -28.74 -10.97
C THR A 7 32.27 -27.91 -10.65
N GLY A 8 31.92 -27.87 -9.36
CA GLY A 8 30.73 -27.14 -8.89
C GLY A 8 30.88 -25.62 -9.05
N LEU A 9 29.87 -24.99 -9.66
CA LEU A 9 29.77 -23.54 -9.81
C LEU A 9 29.35 -22.88 -8.49
N GLY A 10 30.34 -22.62 -7.63
CA GLY A 10 30.24 -21.59 -6.59
C GLY A 10 30.18 -20.19 -7.22
N GLY A 11 29.45 -19.26 -6.60
CA GLY A 11 29.15 -17.93 -7.15
C GLY A 11 30.41 -17.17 -7.59
N GLN A 12 30.53 -16.90 -8.89
CA GLN A 12 31.72 -16.32 -9.50
C GLN A 12 31.76 -14.80 -9.27
N LEU A 13 32.85 -14.28 -8.70
CA LEU A 13 33.00 -12.85 -8.41
C LEU A 13 33.24 -12.06 -9.72
N ARG A 14 32.21 -11.37 -10.24
CA ARG A 14 32.34 -10.48 -11.40
C ARG A 14 33.09 -9.21 -10.99
N LYS A 15 34.14 -8.85 -11.72
CA LYS A 15 34.92 -7.62 -11.50
C LYS A 15 34.60 -6.58 -12.57
N LEU A 16 34.39 -5.33 -12.16
CA LEU A 16 34.11 -4.19 -13.03
C LEU A 16 35.22 -3.14 -12.99
N PRO A 17 35.43 -2.38 -14.08
CA PRO A 17 36.42 -1.30 -14.13
C PRO A 17 36.01 -0.04 -13.36
N ARG A 18 34.70 0.13 -13.09
CA ARG A 18 34.09 1.27 -12.38
C ARG A 18 32.95 0.79 -11.48
N GLY A 19 32.38 1.70 -10.68
CA GLY A 19 31.15 1.43 -9.92
C GLY A 19 29.98 1.06 -10.85
N PRO A 20 29.08 0.18 -10.39
CA PRO A 20 28.04 -0.39 -11.25
C PRO A 20 27.02 0.67 -11.66
N ASP A 21 26.64 0.66 -12.95
CA ASP A 21 25.51 1.44 -13.42
C ASP A 21 24.16 0.71 -13.21
N LEU A 22 23.06 1.42 -13.49
CA LEU A 22 21.70 0.88 -13.33
C LEU A 22 21.50 -0.42 -14.11
N SER A 23 22.05 -0.54 -15.32
CA SER A 23 21.92 -1.74 -16.14
C SER A 23 22.66 -2.93 -15.53
N GLU A 24 23.85 -2.72 -14.96
CA GLU A 24 24.60 -3.76 -14.27
C GLU A 24 23.92 -4.22 -12.96
N LEU A 25 23.28 -3.30 -12.23
CA LEU A 25 22.50 -3.64 -11.04
C LEU A 25 21.19 -4.37 -11.39
N HIS A 26 20.51 -4.00 -12.48
CA HIS A 26 19.37 -4.74 -13.01
C HIS A 26 19.77 -6.18 -13.38
N GLN A 27 20.89 -6.37 -14.09
CA GLN A 27 21.43 -7.71 -14.38
C GLN A 27 21.70 -8.52 -13.10
N LEU A 28 22.27 -7.88 -12.07
CA LEU A 28 22.55 -8.55 -10.78
C LEU A 28 21.27 -8.99 -10.07
N LEU A 29 20.22 -8.16 -10.12
CA LEU A 29 18.91 -8.47 -9.56
C LEU A 29 18.26 -9.65 -10.27
N SER A 30 18.22 -9.66 -11.61
CA SER A 30 17.59 -10.75 -12.39
C SER A 30 18.30 -12.08 -12.14
N GLN A 31 19.64 -12.12 -12.18
CA GLN A 31 20.43 -13.32 -11.85
C GLN A 31 20.17 -13.85 -10.43
N CYS A 32 19.98 -12.93 -9.46
CA CYS A 32 19.68 -13.27 -8.07
C CYS A 32 18.26 -13.83 -7.88
N MET A 33 17.29 -13.33 -8.66
CA MET A 33 15.91 -13.82 -8.67
C MET A 33 15.77 -15.18 -9.34
N GLU A 34 16.56 -15.46 -10.38
CA GLU A 34 16.70 -16.76 -11.02
C GLU A 34 17.35 -17.77 -10.07
N GLN A 35 18.48 -17.42 -9.44
CA GLN A 35 19.27 -18.31 -8.59
C GLN A 35 18.98 -18.16 -7.10
N ARG A 36 17.71 -18.29 -6.71
CA ARG A 36 17.25 -18.13 -5.31
C ARG A 36 18.08 -18.94 -4.32
N GLY A 37 18.41 -18.33 -3.19
CA GLY A 37 19.26 -18.92 -2.15
C GLY A 37 20.77 -18.89 -2.43
N LYS A 38 21.21 -18.44 -3.62
CA LYS A 38 22.63 -18.15 -3.88
C LYS A 38 22.92 -16.65 -3.73
N THR A 39 24.11 -16.33 -3.25
CA THR A 39 24.62 -14.95 -3.20
C THR A 39 25.38 -14.64 -4.49
N VAL A 40 24.95 -13.59 -5.20
CA VAL A 40 25.66 -13.04 -6.37
C VAL A 40 26.56 -11.90 -5.89
N LYS A 41 27.81 -11.83 -6.36
CA LYS A 41 28.82 -10.86 -5.90
C LYS A 41 29.45 -10.08 -7.06
N LEU A 42 29.57 -8.77 -6.87
CA LEU A 42 30.11 -7.82 -7.83
C LEU A 42 31.18 -6.96 -7.16
N ALA A 43 32.37 -6.81 -7.75
CA ALA A 43 33.45 -6.00 -7.18
C ALA A 43 34.01 -4.99 -8.17
N TRP A 44 34.41 -3.82 -7.69
CA TRP A 44 35.03 -2.75 -8.50
C TRP A 44 36.03 -1.94 -7.67
N ARG A 45 36.67 -0.96 -8.31
CA ARG A 45 37.48 0.08 -7.63
C ARG A 45 36.87 1.46 -7.81
N GLY A 46 36.81 2.24 -6.74
CA GLY A 46 36.40 3.64 -6.76
C GLY A 46 37.52 4.58 -7.23
N ALA A 47 37.26 5.90 -7.20
CA ALA A 47 38.17 6.91 -7.72
C ALA A 47 39.57 6.89 -7.06
N ASN A 48 39.64 6.57 -5.76
CA ASN A 48 40.89 6.47 -5.00
C ASN A 48 41.52 5.05 -5.03
N LEU A 49 41.19 4.22 -6.03
CA LEU A 49 41.54 2.79 -6.14
C LEU A 49 41.00 1.87 -5.01
N MET A 50 40.33 2.43 -4.00
CA MET A 50 39.63 1.72 -2.93
C MET A 50 38.65 0.68 -3.52
N PRO A 51 38.76 -0.60 -3.15
CA PRO A 51 37.89 -1.62 -3.70
C PRO A 51 36.58 -1.71 -2.92
N PHE A 52 35.51 -1.99 -3.65
CA PHE A 52 34.17 -2.22 -3.10
C PHE A 52 33.66 -3.57 -3.58
N THR A 53 32.87 -4.25 -2.75
CA THR A 53 32.15 -5.47 -3.12
C THR A 53 30.67 -5.30 -2.76
N LEU A 54 29.79 -5.45 -3.75
CA LEU A 54 28.35 -5.51 -3.57
C LEU A 54 27.91 -6.97 -3.65
N GLU A 55 27.14 -7.41 -2.68
CA GLU A 55 26.54 -8.74 -2.63
C GLU A 55 25.02 -8.61 -2.67
N VAL A 56 24.35 -9.52 -3.37
CA VAL A 56 22.89 -9.63 -3.35
C VAL A 56 22.47 -11.08 -3.15
N VAL A 57 21.43 -11.31 -2.34
CA VAL A 57 20.84 -12.64 -2.11
C VAL A 57 19.32 -12.55 -2.02
N CYS A 58 18.63 -13.40 -2.77
CA CYS A 58 17.18 -13.55 -2.71
C CYS A 58 16.84 -14.80 -1.88
N HIS A 59 16.37 -14.61 -0.65
CA HIS A 59 16.07 -15.71 0.26
C HIS A 59 14.76 -16.38 -0.10
N LEU A 60 14.75 -17.72 -0.05
CA LEU A 60 13.58 -18.57 -0.35
C LEU A 60 12.33 -18.25 0.50
N LYS A 61 12.49 -17.63 1.68
CA LYS A 61 11.40 -17.30 2.61
C LYS A 61 10.97 -15.82 2.63
N SER A 62 11.87 -14.87 2.38
CA SER A 62 11.55 -13.43 2.49
C SER A 62 11.14 -12.76 1.17
N GLY A 63 11.41 -13.39 0.02
CA GLY A 63 10.93 -12.98 -1.31
C GLY A 63 11.54 -11.69 -1.89
N ASN A 64 12.05 -10.79 -1.05
CA ASN A 64 12.77 -9.58 -1.46
C ASN A 64 14.30 -9.82 -1.42
N PRO A 65 15.06 -9.25 -2.38
CA PRO A 65 16.52 -9.32 -2.39
C PRO A 65 17.14 -8.48 -1.28
N GLN A 66 18.10 -9.05 -0.57
CA GLN A 66 18.94 -8.36 0.41
C GLN A 66 20.27 -7.99 -0.24
N TRP A 67 20.62 -6.71 -0.22
CA TRP A 67 21.83 -6.12 -0.79
C TRP A 67 22.78 -5.69 0.32
N LYS A 68 24.07 -6.00 0.18
CA LYS A 68 25.12 -5.61 1.15
C LYS A 68 26.33 -5.04 0.42
N LEU A 69 26.78 -3.85 0.81
CA LEU A 69 27.98 -3.22 0.27
C LEU A 69 29.12 -3.28 1.28
N PHE A 70 30.30 -3.69 0.83
CA PHE A 70 31.51 -3.88 1.63
C PHE A 70 32.69 -3.08 1.07
N THR A 71 33.62 -2.71 1.95
CA THR A 71 34.97 -2.19 1.63
C THR A 71 36.03 -3.29 1.64
N ASP A 72 37.28 -2.97 1.28
CA ASP A 72 38.47 -3.86 1.44
C ASP A 72 38.57 -4.52 2.82
N GLN A 73 38.33 -3.77 3.88
CA GLN A 73 38.45 -4.24 5.26
C GLN A 73 37.27 -5.12 5.73
N GLY A 74 36.32 -5.44 4.84
CA GLY A 74 35.11 -6.19 5.18
C GLY A 74 34.07 -5.39 5.97
N ARG A 75 34.29 -4.09 6.18
CA ARG A 75 33.29 -3.19 6.79
C ARG A 75 32.08 -3.08 5.86
N ILE A 76 30.91 -3.42 6.39
CA ILE A 76 29.61 -3.17 5.75
C ILE A 76 29.35 -1.66 5.75
N LEU A 77 29.02 -1.12 4.58
CA LEU A 77 28.57 0.26 4.41
C LEU A 77 27.05 0.35 4.51
N PHE A 78 26.32 -0.57 3.85
CA PHE A 78 24.90 -0.75 4.07
C PHE A 78 24.48 -2.22 3.94
N ASP A 79 23.37 -2.55 4.58
CA ASP A 79 22.61 -3.80 4.43
C ASP A 79 21.14 -3.40 4.24
N TYR A 80 20.57 -3.63 3.05
CA TYR A 80 19.25 -3.11 2.68
C TYR A 80 18.46 -4.10 1.83
N THR A 81 17.17 -4.26 2.12
CA THR A 81 16.29 -5.19 1.40
C THR A 81 15.40 -4.44 0.42
N SER A 82 15.60 -4.63 -0.89
CA SER A 82 14.84 -3.94 -1.94
C SER A 82 14.88 -4.66 -3.29
N VAL A 83 13.82 -4.48 -4.08
CA VAL A 83 13.82 -4.74 -5.54
C VAL A 83 14.08 -3.47 -6.36
N ASP A 84 14.04 -2.30 -5.74
CA ASP A 84 14.24 -1.02 -6.42
C ASP A 84 15.74 -0.83 -6.69
N VAL A 85 16.11 -1.06 -7.95
CA VAL A 85 17.50 -0.91 -8.44
C VAL A 85 17.97 0.54 -8.40
N LEU A 86 17.08 1.52 -8.55
CA LEU A 86 17.44 2.95 -8.46
C LEU A 86 17.76 3.34 -7.02
N LEU A 87 16.99 2.83 -6.05
CA LEU A 87 17.31 2.99 -4.62
C LEU A 87 18.66 2.35 -4.29
N VAL A 88 18.92 1.12 -4.76
CA VAL A 88 20.21 0.43 -4.55
C VAL A 88 21.36 1.20 -5.21
N TYR A 89 21.17 1.71 -6.42
CA TYR A 89 22.15 2.56 -7.11
C TYR A 89 22.49 3.82 -6.29
N ASN A 90 21.47 4.53 -5.81
CA ASN A 90 21.65 5.73 -5.00
C ASN A 90 22.37 5.41 -3.67
N LEU A 91 22.03 4.29 -3.02
CA LEU A 91 22.74 3.80 -1.82
C LEU A 91 24.21 3.49 -2.13
N VAL A 92 24.50 2.80 -3.23
CA VAL A 92 25.88 2.49 -3.66
C VAL A 92 26.66 3.77 -3.92
N VAL A 93 26.10 4.74 -4.66
CA VAL A 93 26.77 6.00 -4.99
C VAL A 93 27.07 6.83 -3.73
N SER A 94 26.09 7.02 -2.83
CA SER A 94 26.29 7.80 -1.60
C SER A 94 27.35 7.18 -0.69
N ASN A 95 27.20 5.88 -0.38
CA ASN A 95 28.11 5.18 0.53
C ASN A 95 29.54 5.09 -0.02
N CYS A 96 29.70 4.92 -1.34
CA CYS A 96 31.02 4.96 -1.96
C CYS A 96 31.68 6.35 -1.87
N ALA A 97 30.90 7.43 -2.05
CA ALA A 97 31.41 8.80 -1.94
C ALA A 97 31.82 9.12 -0.51
N GLU A 98 31.01 8.78 0.48
CA GLU A 98 31.29 8.97 1.91
C GLU A 98 32.56 8.20 2.35
N ALA A 99 32.68 6.93 1.98
CA ALA A 99 33.87 6.12 2.28
C ALA A 99 35.16 6.69 1.65
N GLN A 100 35.07 7.22 0.41
CA GLN A 100 36.21 7.85 -0.27
C GLN A 100 36.60 9.20 0.35
N GLN A 101 35.66 9.95 0.91
CA GLN A 101 35.95 11.19 1.66
C GLN A 101 36.62 10.90 3.00
N ALA A 102 36.12 9.93 3.77
CA ALA A 102 36.68 9.52 5.05
C ALA A 102 38.12 8.99 4.98
N THR A 103 38.58 8.61 3.77
CA THR A 103 39.94 8.07 3.53
C THR A 103 40.93 9.15 3.05
N ARG A 104 40.51 10.43 2.93
CA ARG A 104 41.47 11.52 2.63
C ARG A 104 42.28 11.87 3.89
N PRO A 105 43.63 11.82 3.85
CA PRO A 105 44.44 12.30 4.97
C PRO A 105 44.26 13.81 5.13
N ASN A 106 44.04 14.25 6.36
CA ASN A 106 43.77 15.64 6.70
C ASN A 106 45.05 16.49 6.62
N MET A 107 45.46 16.90 5.42
CA MET A 107 46.55 17.85 5.22
C MET A 107 46.03 19.29 5.26
N GLY A 108 46.37 20.02 6.32
CA GLY A 108 46.47 21.48 6.26
C GLY A 108 45.38 22.30 6.95
N GLU A 109 45.05 22.01 8.22
CA GLU A 109 44.68 23.13 9.11
C GLU A 109 45.96 23.89 9.49
N SER A 110 46.14 25.07 8.88
CA SER A 110 47.14 26.05 9.31
C SER A 110 46.54 27.44 9.14
N GLN A 111 46.26 28.04 10.29
CA GLN A 111 45.46 29.24 10.51
C GLN A 111 45.65 30.36 9.48
N GLN A 112 44.57 30.72 8.78
CA GLN A 112 44.29 32.12 8.47
C GLN A 112 43.08 32.55 9.29
N ARG A 113 43.31 33.44 10.27
CA ARG A 113 42.22 34.09 11.02
C ARG A 113 41.49 35.05 10.08
N MET A 114 40.26 34.70 9.71
CA MET A 114 39.27 35.71 9.31
C MET A 114 38.65 36.32 10.59
N PRO A 115 38.26 37.60 10.58
CA PRO A 115 37.67 38.25 11.75
C PRO A 115 36.31 37.64 12.10
N ALA A 116 35.93 37.75 13.38
CA ALA A 116 34.70 37.16 13.88
C ALA A 116 33.46 37.74 13.17
N PHE A 117 32.59 36.86 12.68
CA PHE A 117 31.23 37.23 12.29
C PHE A 117 30.46 37.67 13.55
N GLN A 118 30.05 38.94 13.59
CA GLN A 118 29.01 39.38 14.50
C GLN A 118 27.67 38.82 14.02
N GLU A 119 26.79 38.47 14.96
CA GLU A 119 25.42 38.05 14.65
C GLU A 119 24.68 39.17 13.87
N PRO A 120 23.90 38.85 12.83
CA PRO A 120 23.06 39.83 12.17
C PRO A 120 21.93 40.26 13.11
N ALA A 121 21.98 41.53 13.54
CA ALA A 121 20.99 42.10 14.44
C ALA A 121 19.58 42.11 13.84
N VAL A 122 18.58 41.85 14.68
CA VAL A 122 17.16 41.92 14.35
C VAL A 122 16.79 43.34 13.88
N PRO A 123 16.21 43.53 12.67
CA PRO A 123 15.76 44.84 12.23
C PRO A 123 14.52 45.29 13.04
N PRO A 124 14.44 46.55 13.49
CA PRO A 124 13.34 47.00 14.33
C PRO A 124 12.03 47.13 13.55
N GLN A 125 10.93 46.67 14.16
CA GLN A 125 9.58 46.99 13.70
C GLN A 125 9.40 48.52 13.67
N ARG A 126 9.05 49.08 12.51
CA ARG A 126 8.66 50.50 12.39
C ARG A 126 7.15 50.61 12.26
N LYS A 127 6.57 51.40 13.17
CA LYS A 127 5.13 51.55 13.38
C LYS A 127 4.42 52.15 12.16
N GLU A 128 3.16 51.80 12.01
CA GLU A 128 2.20 52.51 11.18
C GLU A 128 2.01 53.95 11.68
N THR A 129 2.07 54.91 10.76
CA THR A 129 1.35 56.19 10.85
C THR A 129 0.90 56.52 9.43
N GLY A 130 -0.42 56.69 9.24
CA GLY A 130 -1.02 56.59 7.91
C GLY A 130 -1.26 57.92 7.19
N ASN A 131 -1.97 57.76 6.06
CA ASN A 131 -2.73 58.75 5.31
C ASN A 131 -1.95 59.77 4.46
N VAL A 132 -2.09 59.70 3.13
CA VAL A 132 -2.82 60.70 2.30
C VAL A 132 -2.71 60.38 0.80
N SER A 133 -3.88 60.36 0.15
CA SER A 133 -4.22 60.62 -1.27
C SER A 133 -3.38 60.09 -2.45
N ARG A 134 -4.10 59.38 -3.33
CA ARG A 134 -3.76 59.01 -4.71
C ARG A 134 -4.00 60.19 -5.67
N PRO A 135 -3.25 60.29 -6.78
CA PRO A 135 -3.92 60.52 -8.07
C PRO A 135 -3.39 59.62 -9.20
N SER A 136 -4.26 59.33 -10.17
CA SER A 136 -3.90 58.80 -11.50
C SER A 136 -3.50 59.97 -12.43
N PRO A 137 -2.69 59.78 -13.49
CA PRO A 137 -3.32 59.53 -14.80
C PRO A 137 -2.52 58.65 -15.81
N GLN A 138 -3.13 58.57 -17.00
CA GLN A 138 -2.94 57.80 -18.24
C GLN A 138 -1.58 57.89 -19.03
N PRO A 139 -1.43 57.17 -20.19
CA PRO A 139 -0.13 56.66 -20.70
C PRO A 139 0.36 57.25 -22.05
N SER A 140 1.42 56.62 -22.63
CA SER A 140 2.01 56.77 -23.99
C SER A 140 3.23 57.74 -24.04
N PRO A 141 4.19 57.65 -25.02
CA PRO A 141 4.07 57.09 -26.38
C PRO A 141 5.22 56.17 -26.89
N VAL A 142 5.13 55.84 -28.19
CA VAL A 142 6.00 54.93 -28.99
C VAL A 142 6.81 55.73 -30.02
N SER A 143 8.03 55.25 -30.38
CA SER A 143 8.82 55.58 -31.59
C SER A 143 10.06 54.66 -31.65
N GLU A 144 10.63 54.23 -32.79
CA GLU A 144 10.15 54.08 -34.18
C GLU A 144 11.20 53.24 -34.98
N THR A 145 11.14 53.18 -36.32
CA THR A 145 12.13 52.62 -37.29
C THR A 145 12.32 51.09 -37.33
N SER A 146 12.68 50.43 -38.45
CA SER A 146 12.63 50.85 -39.89
C SER A 146 12.79 49.67 -40.87
N SER A 147 11.96 49.65 -41.93
CA SER A 147 12.19 49.04 -43.27
C SER A 147 12.25 47.50 -43.40
N THR A 148 11.77 46.82 -44.47
CA THR A 148 11.39 47.19 -45.86
C THR A 148 10.20 46.36 -46.43
N THR A 149 9.57 46.88 -47.50
CA THR A 149 8.72 46.31 -48.60
C THR A 149 8.56 44.77 -48.79
N ASP A 150 7.52 44.22 -49.45
CA ASP A 150 6.58 44.78 -50.47
C ASP A 150 5.19 44.09 -50.51
N ALA A 151 4.21 44.66 -51.23
CA ALA A 151 2.82 44.17 -51.41
C ALA A 151 2.53 43.84 -52.91
N PRO A 152 1.28 43.68 -53.46
CA PRO A 152 -0.10 43.84 -52.95
C PRO A 152 -0.87 42.47 -52.93
N ALA A 153 -2.21 42.29 -52.92
CA ALA A 153 -3.37 43.15 -53.19
C ALA A 153 -4.70 42.66 -52.54
N LEU A 154 -5.83 43.25 -52.98
CA LEU A 154 -7.25 43.01 -52.63
C LEU A 154 -8.09 43.21 -53.93
N PRO A 155 -9.35 42.72 -54.09
CA PRO A 155 -10.50 43.34 -53.40
C PRO A 155 -11.77 42.50 -53.11
N SER A 156 -12.60 43.12 -52.28
CA SER A 156 -14.00 42.89 -51.84
C SER A 156 -15.09 42.64 -52.91
N GLN A 157 -16.20 41.94 -52.56
CA GLN A 157 -17.54 42.54 -52.29
C GLN A 157 -18.70 41.51 -52.08
N ALA A 158 -19.79 42.00 -51.46
CA ALA A 158 -21.21 41.61 -51.58
C ALA A 158 -21.79 40.31 -50.94
N ALA A 159 -22.81 40.53 -50.09
CA ALA A 159 -23.98 39.66 -49.83
C ALA A 159 -25.17 40.17 -50.72
N PRO A 160 -26.43 39.64 -50.75
CA PRO A 160 -27.14 38.85 -49.71
C PRO A 160 -28.16 37.78 -50.21
N ALA A 161 -29.07 37.35 -49.30
CA ALA A 161 -30.33 36.59 -49.47
C ALA A 161 -30.24 35.07 -49.77
N GLY A 162 -31.10 34.20 -49.19
CA GLY A 162 -32.11 34.40 -48.13
C GLY A 162 -33.00 33.15 -47.90
N GLY A 163 -33.68 33.06 -46.74
CA GLY A 163 -34.65 32.00 -46.37
C GLY A 163 -34.04 30.82 -45.60
N ASN A 164 -34.23 30.72 -44.28
CA ASN A 164 -35.35 30.05 -43.56
C ASN A 164 -35.18 28.50 -43.53
N GLU A 165 -35.41 27.77 -42.43
CA GLU A 165 -36.28 28.10 -41.28
C GLU A 165 -36.02 27.23 -40.01
N PHE A 166 -36.63 27.66 -38.90
CA PHE A 166 -36.95 26.97 -37.64
C PHE A 166 -35.86 26.45 -36.67
N GLN A 167 -35.79 27.17 -35.55
CA GLN A 167 -35.45 26.66 -34.22
C GLN A 167 -36.47 25.59 -33.77
N ASN A 168 -36.03 24.60 -32.97
CA ASN A 168 -36.53 24.54 -31.58
C ASN A 168 -35.72 23.62 -30.65
N SER A 169 -35.68 24.03 -29.38
CA SER A 169 -35.10 23.34 -28.25
C SER A 169 -36.14 22.52 -27.47
N ILE A 170 -35.79 21.29 -27.08
CA ILE A 170 -36.49 20.48 -26.05
C ILE A 170 -35.35 19.77 -25.27
N ALA A 171 -34.96 20.19 -24.07
CA ALA A 171 -35.61 19.98 -22.77
C ALA A 171 -35.64 18.50 -22.33
N TYR A 172 -34.75 18.13 -21.39
CA TYR A 172 -34.80 16.82 -20.73
C TYR A 172 -35.91 16.82 -19.69
N GLN A 173 -37.08 16.32 -20.08
CA GLN A 173 -38.20 16.11 -19.18
C GLN A 173 -38.13 14.69 -18.60
N THR A 174 -38.16 14.60 -17.27
CA THR A 174 -38.29 13.34 -16.54
C THR A 174 -39.71 12.78 -16.71
N ASP A 175 -39.85 11.53 -17.12
CA ASP A 175 -41.05 10.74 -16.84
C ASP A 175 -40.65 9.29 -16.49
N PRO A 176 -41.30 8.61 -15.53
CA PRO A 176 -40.81 7.35 -14.97
C PRO A 176 -41.53 6.14 -15.58
N ARG A 177 -40.77 5.09 -15.92
CA ARG A 177 -41.12 3.65 -15.89
C ARG A 177 -40.19 2.85 -16.80
N LEU A 178 -39.13 2.28 -16.24
CA LEU A 178 -38.47 1.08 -16.73
C LEU A 178 -38.23 0.12 -15.55
N PRO A 179 -38.19 -1.20 -15.79
CA PRO A 179 -38.46 -2.19 -14.74
C PRO A 179 -37.33 -2.33 -13.72
N GLN A 180 -37.73 -2.69 -12.50
CA GLN A 180 -36.86 -3.11 -11.40
C GLN A 180 -35.99 -4.30 -11.85
N VAL A 181 -34.68 -4.08 -11.99
CA VAL A 181 -33.71 -5.19 -12.02
C VAL A 181 -33.47 -5.57 -10.55
N ASN A 182 -34.14 -6.64 -10.10
CA ASN A 182 -33.89 -7.22 -8.80
C ASN A 182 -32.41 -7.59 -8.66
N TYR A 183 -31.74 -7.02 -7.67
CA TYR A 183 -30.51 -7.61 -7.14
C TYR A 183 -30.92 -8.86 -6.34
N PRO A 184 -30.42 -10.06 -6.69
CA PRO A 184 -30.60 -11.22 -5.83
C PRO A 184 -29.84 -11.05 -4.51
N ASP A 185 -30.40 -11.69 -3.50
CA ASP A 185 -30.12 -11.51 -2.08
C ASP A 185 -28.67 -11.83 -1.67
N ARG A 186 -28.17 -11.16 -0.62
CA ARG A 186 -26.83 -11.40 -0.03
C ARG A 186 -26.89 -12.56 0.99
N SER A 187 -27.34 -13.71 0.52
CA SER A 187 -27.54 -14.92 1.33
C SER A 187 -27.03 -16.19 0.64
N ALA A 188 -25.92 -16.07 -0.10
CA ALA A 188 -25.21 -17.20 -0.73
C ALA A 188 -23.69 -16.94 -0.84
N GLN A 189 -23.02 -16.73 0.30
CA GLN A 189 -21.58 -16.47 0.34
C GLN A 189 -20.90 -16.98 1.61
N GLN A 190 -21.34 -18.15 2.10
CA GLN A 190 -20.79 -18.79 3.29
C GLN A 190 -20.46 -20.29 3.14
N ASP A 191 -20.78 -20.89 1.98
CA ASP A 191 -20.35 -22.24 1.57
C ASP A 191 -19.37 -22.14 0.39
N TYR A 192 -18.08 -21.87 0.66
CA TYR A 192 -16.92 -22.20 -0.21
C TYR A 192 -15.58 -21.85 0.50
N LEU A 193 -15.46 -22.18 1.79
CA LEU A 193 -14.21 -22.06 2.57
C LEU A 193 -13.95 -23.28 3.50
N GLN A 194 -14.49 -24.45 3.15
CA GLN A 194 -14.17 -25.73 3.78
C GLN A 194 -13.99 -26.83 2.71
N ASP A 195 -12.90 -26.75 1.96
CA ASP A 195 -12.34 -27.89 1.21
C ASP A 195 -10.95 -27.56 0.67
N MET A 196 -9.93 -27.60 1.54
CA MET A 196 -8.49 -27.71 1.19
C MET A 196 -7.58 -27.80 2.44
N ASP A 197 -7.92 -28.67 3.40
CA ASP A 197 -6.97 -29.07 4.46
C ASP A 197 -7.00 -30.59 4.74
N HIS A 198 -7.06 -31.38 3.66
CA HIS A 198 -6.96 -32.83 3.69
C HIS A 198 -6.01 -33.37 2.61
N SER A 199 -4.70 -33.30 2.88
CA SER A 199 -3.74 -34.36 2.49
C SER A 199 -2.31 -34.02 2.94
N TYR A 200 -1.93 -34.36 4.18
CA TYR A 200 -0.57 -34.84 4.54
C TYR A 200 -0.46 -35.32 6.01
N ARG A 201 -1.29 -36.30 6.41
CA ARG A 201 -0.92 -37.17 7.55
C ARG A 201 -1.65 -38.52 7.62
N GLN A 202 -1.46 -39.36 6.60
CA GLN A 202 -1.64 -40.79 6.80
C GLN A 202 -0.51 -41.33 7.70
N LYS A 203 -0.87 -41.74 8.91
CA LYS A 203 -0.26 -42.90 9.56
C LYS A 203 -1.39 -43.85 9.97
N GLN A 204 -1.12 -45.13 9.72
CA GLN A 204 -1.99 -46.28 9.95
C GLN A 204 -2.62 -46.29 11.35
N ASN A 205 -3.87 -46.76 11.44
CA ASN A 205 -4.23 -47.89 12.31
C ASN A 205 -5.70 -48.29 12.12
N GLU A 206 -5.93 -49.54 11.72
CA GLU A 206 -7.16 -50.29 12.00
C GLU A 206 -6.75 -51.71 12.41
N SER A 207 -7.18 -52.15 13.60
CA SER A 207 -7.57 -53.53 13.91
C SER A 207 -8.08 -53.63 15.35
N ASP A 208 -9.07 -54.49 15.56
CA ASP A 208 -9.89 -54.62 16.76
C ASP A 208 -9.20 -55.10 18.07
N THR A 209 -10.01 -55.04 19.13
CA THR A 209 -9.83 -55.53 20.51
C THR A 209 -9.97 -57.07 20.64
N PRO A 210 -9.91 -57.68 21.84
CA PRO A 210 -9.03 -57.47 23.01
C PRO A 210 -8.37 -58.80 23.49
N LEU A 211 -7.39 -58.75 24.41
CA LEU A 211 -7.03 -59.92 25.23
C LEU A 211 -6.76 -59.57 26.71
N ILE A 212 -7.25 -60.44 27.58
CA ILE A 212 -7.16 -60.41 29.05
C ILE A 212 -5.78 -60.92 29.50
N VAL A 213 -5.24 -60.40 30.63
CA VAL A 213 -4.54 -61.15 31.71
C VAL A 213 -4.16 -60.19 32.85
N GLN A 214 -4.50 -60.54 34.10
CA GLN A 214 -3.85 -60.07 35.34
C GLN A 214 -2.87 -61.17 35.80
N PRO A 215 -1.70 -60.85 36.39
CA PRO A 215 -1.58 -60.66 37.87
C PRO A 215 -0.53 -59.56 38.18
N GLY A 216 -0.03 -59.29 39.40
CA GLY A 216 -0.16 -59.85 40.75
C GLY A 216 0.83 -59.11 41.68
N ALA A 217 0.64 -59.15 43.01
CA ALA A 217 1.36 -58.29 43.95
C ALA A 217 2.69 -58.87 44.51
N THR A 218 3.36 -58.05 45.33
CA THR A 218 4.50 -58.31 46.27
C THR A 218 5.94 -58.38 45.72
N ALA A 219 7.00 -58.09 46.50
CA ALA A 219 7.33 -56.99 47.44
C ALA A 219 8.76 -57.19 48.03
N ILE A 220 9.36 -56.13 48.62
CA ILE A 220 10.56 -56.14 49.52
C ILE A 220 11.93 -56.39 48.83
N GLY A 221 13.01 -55.62 49.05
CA GLY A 221 13.16 -54.34 49.78
C GLY A 221 14.62 -53.98 50.18
N LYS A 222 14.81 -52.74 50.66
CA LYS A 222 16.02 -52.12 51.30
C LYS A 222 17.19 -51.63 50.38
N PRO A 223 17.97 -50.61 50.80
CA PRO A 223 17.63 -49.43 51.62
C PRO A 223 18.07 -48.07 51.02
N MET A 224 17.62 -46.95 51.60
CA MET A 224 17.94 -45.57 51.18
C MET A 224 19.37 -45.11 51.56
N PRO A 225 19.88 -44.06 50.90
CA PRO A 225 19.95 -42.75 51.58
C PRO A 225 19.31 -41.57 50.80
N THR A 226 19.06 -40.49 51.55
CA THR A 226 18.51 -39.15 51.20
C THR A 226 19.40 -38.31 50.27
N PRO A 227 18.98 -37.13 49.73
CA PRO A 227 17.77 -36.34 50.05
C PRO A 227 16.89 -35.90 48.85
N GLY A 228 15.61 -35.64 49.13
CA GLY A 228 14.69 -34.94 48.22
C GLY A 228 13.75 -34.04 49.01
N PHE A 229 13.54 -32.80 48.55
CA PHE A 229 12.74 -31.80 49.25
C PHE A 229 11.29 -32.25 49.46
N ALA A 230 10.68 -31.81 50.57
CA ALA A 230 9.26 -32.00 50.84
C ALA A 230 8.40 -31.41 49.70
N PRO A 231 7.23 -31.99 49.39
CA PRO A 231 6.29 -31.39 48.46
C PRO A 231 5.93 -29.98 48.92
N ILE A 232 6.24 -28.99 48.09
CA ILE A 232 5.78 -27.61 48.26
C ILE A 232 4.24 -27.64 48.24
N PRO A 233 3.54 -26.85 49.08
CA PRO A 233 2.09 -26.82 49.08
C PRO A 233 1.52 -26.61 47.69
N GLN A 234 0.46 -27.35 47.35
CA GLN A 234 -0.29 -27.09 46.13
C GLN A 234 -0.71 -25.61 46.11
N PRO A 235 -0.46 -24.87 45.01
CA PRO A 235 -1.11 -23.59 44.81
C PRO A 235 -2.62 -23.79 44.94
N ALA A 236 -3.30 -22.88 45.64
CA ALA A 236 -4.76 -22.88 45.63
C ALA A 236 -5.23 -22.84 44.17
N ILE A 237 -6.24 -23.65 43.86
CA ILE A 237 -6.82 -23.68 42.51
C ILE A 237 -7.47 -22.31 42.28
N LEU A 238 -6.78 -21.44 41.54
CA LEU A 238 -7.34 -20.19 41.03
C LEU A 238 -8.60 -20.53 40.22
N PRO A 239 -9.71 -19.77 40.38
CA PRO A 239 -10.96 -20.06 39.70
C PRO A 239 -10.78 -20.06 38.18
N THR A 240 -11.49 -20.98 37.52
CA THR A 240 -11.47 -21.20 36.07
C THR A 240 -11.87 -19.95 35.30
N ALA A 241 -10.97 -19.48 34.43
CA ALA A 241 -11.11 -18.24 33.64
C ALA A 241 -12.10 -18.34 32.45
N GLU A 242 -13.28 -18.94 32.66
CA GLU A 242 -14.26 -19.26 31.60
C GLU A 242 -15.55 -18.42 31.62
N SER A 243 -15.63 -17.36 32.44
CA SER A 243 -16.85 -16.55 32.58
C SER A 243 -17.00 -15.39 31.58
N ILE A 244 -15.91 -14.93 30.94
CA ILE A 244 -15.95 -13.73 30.08
C ILE A 244 -15.71 -14.09 28.62
N PRO A 245 -16.59 -13.68 27.69
CA PRO A 245 -16.36 -13.82 26.25
C PRO A 245 -15.04 -13.17 25.82
N ARG A 246 -14.28 -13.84 24.94
CA ARG A 246 -13.04 -13.28 24.39
C ARG A 246 -13.27 -12.04 23.54
N GLU A 247 -14.43 -11.94 22.90
CA GLU A 247 -14.85 -10.78 22.11
C GLU A 247 -16.34 -10.54 22.35
N GLY A 248 -16.76 -9.28 22.27
CA GLY A 248 -18.16 -8.91 22.42
C GLY A 248 -18.47 -7.48 21.99
N SER A 249 -19.76 -7.17 21.92
CA SER A 249 -20.29 -5.83 21.59
C SER A 249 -21.42 -5.46 22.55
N SER A 250 -21.40 -4.24 23.08
CA SER A 250 -22.47 -3.70 23.94
C SER A 250 -22.94 -2.34 23.44
N LYS A 251 -24.25 -2.14 23.41
CA LYS A 251 -24.87 -0.82 23.14
C LYS A 251 -24.83 0.11 24.37
N GLY A 252 -24.54 -0.46 25.56
CA GLY A 252 -24.35 0.29 26.80
C GLY A 252 -22.95 0.89 26.89
N ASN A 253 -22.61 1.38 28.10
CA ASN A 253 -21.23 1.71 28.44
C ASN A 253 -20.46 0.46 28.92
N SER A 254 -19.16 0.61 29.12
CA SER A 254 -18.25 -0.45 29.60
C SER A 254 -18.39 -0.75 31.10
N GLY A 255 -19.33 -0.12 31.81
CA GLY A 255 -19.43 -0.22 33.26
C GLY A 255 -19.85 -1.59 33.76
N ASP A 256 -20.84 -2.20 33.12
CA ASP A 256 -21.28 -3.56 33.49
C ASP A 256 -20.21 -4.60 33.14
N LEU A 257 -19.50 -4.41 32.02
CA LEU A 257 -18.36 -5.26 31.64
C LEU A 257 -17.23 -5.23 32.69
N LEU A 258 -16.91 -4.06 33.27
CA LEU A 258 -15.92 -3.99 34.37
C LEU A 258 -16.42 -4.68 35.65
N ARG A 259 -17.73 -4.65 35.94
CA ARG A 259 -18.32 -5.38 37.07
C ARG A 259 -18.28 -6.89 36.86
N ASP A 260 -18.61 -7.36 35.65
CA ASP A 260 -18.50 -8.77 35.27
C ASP A 260 -17.05 -9.27 35.39
N ILE A 261 -16.08 -8.44 34.96
CA ILE A 261 -14.64 -8.69 35.10
C ILE A 261 -14.22 -8.79 36.58
N LEU A 262 -14.69 -7.88 37.43
CA LEU A 262 -14.42 -7.90 38.86
C LEU A 262 -14.99 -9.16 39.53
N GLN A 263 -16.26 -9.49 39.24
CA GLN A 263 -16.92 -10.68 39.77
C GLN A 263 -16.25 -11.99 39.30
N ALA A 264 -15.68 -11.99 38.09
CA ALA A 264 -14.96 -13.11 37.52
C ALA A 264 -13.54 -13.31 38.10
N GLY A 265 -12.93 -12.28 38.70
CA GLY A 265 -11.58 -12.33 39.25
C GLY A 265 -10.48 -12.63 38.21
N VAL A 266 -10.71 -12.33 36.93
CA VAL A 266 -9.79 -12.70 35.84
C VAL A 266 -8.56 -11.78 35.76
N THR A 267 -7.47 -12.30 35.19
CA THR A 267 -6.26 -11.53 34.90
C THR A 267 -5.98 -11.53 33.40
N GLY A 268 -5.71 -10.35 32.82
CA GLY A 268 -5.47 -10.20 31.39
C GLY A 268 -5.49 -8.76 30.90
N ARG A 269 -5.53 -8.61 29.57
CA ARG A 269 -5.65 -7.33 28.86
C ARG A 269 -7.03 -7.22 28.24
N LEU A 270 -7.73 -6.13 28.49
CA LEU A 270 -8.97 -5.74 27.85
C LEU A 270 -8.70 -4.61 26.88
N ASP A 271 -9.00 -4.79 25.60
CA ASP A 271 -9.06 -3.72 24.61
C ASP A 271 -10.52 -3.36 24.30
N ILE A 272 -10.82 -2.06 24.26
CA ILE A 272 -12.16 -1.52 23.98
C ILE A 272 -12.07 -0.52 22.83
N ARG A 273 -13.06 -0.54 21.92
CA ARG A 273 -13.18 0.40 20.80
C ARG A 273 -14.59 0.94 20.66
N SER A 274 -14.72 2.23 20.35
CA SER A 274 -15.98 2.90 20.00
C SER A 274 -15.72 3.92 18.89
N GLY A 275 -16.16 3.61 17.67
CA GLY A 275 -15.78 4.38 16.48
C GLY A 275 -14.25 4.42 16.29
N ASP A 276 -13.69 5.62 16.23
CA ASP A 276 -12.24 5.86 16.13
C ASP A 276 -11.53 5.85 17.50
N LEU A 277 -12.26 5.77 18.62
CA LEU A 277 -11.70 5.80 19.98
C LEU A 277 -11.22 4.42 20.41
N THR A 278 -10.06 4.35 21.06
CA THR A 278 -9.47 3.08 21.53
C THR A 278 -8.92 3.20 22.95
N ALA A 279 -9.20 2.18 23.76
CA ALA A 279 -8.71 2.05 25.12
C ALA A 279 -8.14 0.65 25.36
N THR A 280 -7.14 0.57 26.23
CA THR A 280 -6.54 -0.67 26.73
C THR A 280 -6.50 -0.60 28.25
N VAL A 281 -6.98 -1.65 28.91
CA VAL A 281 -6.97 -1.79 30.37
C VAL A 281 -6.32 -3.13 30.74
N PHE A 282 -5.31 -3.09 31.60
CA PHE A 282 -4.68 -4.26 32.18
C PHE A 282 -5.32 -4.55 33.53
N ILE A 283 -5.73 -5.81 33.71
CA ILE A 283 -6.54 -6.27 34.83
C ILE A 283 -5.79 -7.37 35.56
N HIS A 284 -5.74 -7.28 36.88
CA HIS A 284 -5.18 -8.28 37.77
C HIS A 284 -6.23 -8.68 38.80
N GLU A 285 -6.56 -9.98 38.86
CA GLU A 285 -7.57 -10.55 39.77
C GLU A 285 -8.93 -9.80 39.75
N GLY A 286 -9.38 -9.38 38.57
CA GLY A 286 -10.61 -8.62 38.34
C GLY A 286 -10.47 -7.09 38.50
N ILE A 287 -9.34 -6.59 39.00
CA ILE A 287 -9.10 -5.18 39.29
C ILE A 287 -8.25 -4.52 38.18
N PRO A 288 -8.69 -3.41 37.56
CA PRO A 288 -7.85 -2.60 36.69
C PRO A 288 -6.61 -2.05 37.41
N ILE A 289 -5.42 -2.27 36.86
CA ILE A 289 -4.14 -1.81 37.44
C ILE A 289 -3.46 -0.72 36.59
N ASP A 290 -3.62 -0.77 35.26
CA ASP A 290 -3.07 0.20 34.32
C ASP A 290 -4.04 0.36 33.14
N ALA A 291 -4.24 1.59 32.69
CA ALA A 291 -5.23 1.91 31.67
C ALA A 291 -4.75 3.07 30.80
N THR A 292 -5.02 3.00 29.50
CA THR A 292 -4.73 4.05 28.53
C THR A 292 -5.91 4.19 27.58
N ALA A 293 -6.42 5.41 27.36
CA ALA A 293 -7.52 5.70 26.46
C ALA A 293 -7.18 6.96 25.67
N ASN A 294 -7.11 6.86 24.33
CA ASN A 294 -6.62 7.94 23.47
C ASN A 294 -5.27 8.50 23.99
N ASP A 295 -5.23 9.77 24.41
CA ASP A 295 -4.03 10.46 24.93
C ASP A 295 -3.94 10.51 26.47
N VAL A 296 -4.85 9.88 27.22
CA VAL A 296 -4.85 9.85 28.70
C VAL A 296 -4.48 8.48 29.28
N GLN A 297 -3.95 8.47 30.51
CA GLN A 297 -3.53 7.27 31.24
C GLN A 297 -4.08 7.29 32.67
N GLY A 298 -4.29 6.11 33.25
CA GLY A 298 -4.68 5.92 34.65
C GLY A 298 -6.17 6.03 34.91
N ASP A 299 -6.55 6.51 36.09
CA ASP A 299 -7.95 6.67 36.50
C ASP A 299 -8.76 7.50 35.48
N GLU A 300 -8.19 8.59 34.94
CA GLU A 300 -8.81 9.39 33.86
C GLU A 300 -9.10 8.57 32.60
N ALA A 301 -8.25 7.60 32.24
CA ALA A 301 -8.47 6.74 31.07
C ALA A 301 -9.65 5.78 31.27
N VAL A 302 -9.81 5.23 32.48
CA VAL A 302 -10.96 4.38 32.83
C VAL A 302 -12.24 5.21 32.84
N ILE A 303 -12.22 6.40 33.44
CA ILE A 303 -13.35 7.33 33.47
C ILE A 303 -13.76 7.72 32.04
N GLU A 304 -12.81 8.09 31.16
CA GLU A 304 -13.14 8.43 29.76
C GLU A 304 -13.76 7.24 29.01
N MET A 305 -13.15 6.06 29.11
CA MET A 305 -13.65 4.82 28.50
C MET A 305 -15.08 4.46 28.97
N LEU A 306 -15.40 4.72 30.25
CA LEU A 306 -16.74 4.51 30.82
C LEU A 306 -17.81 5.48 30.28
N THR A 307 -17.42 6.60 29.64
CA THR A 307 -18.38 7.51 28.97
C THR A 307 -18.77 7.06 27.56
N TRP A 308 -18.11 6.05 27.00
CA TRP A 308 -18.33 5.62 25.61
C TRP A 308 -19.61 4.78 25.48
N LYS A 309 -20.15 4.74 24.26
CA LYS A 309 -21.35 3.97 23.88
C LYS A 309 -21.07 3.13 22.65
N ASP A 310 -21.92 2.14 22.37
CA ASP A 310 -21.78 1.26 21.21
C ASP A 310 -20.36 0.67 21.11
N ILE A 311 -19.90 0.08 22.22
CA ILE A 311 -18.55 -0.44 22.38
C ILE A 311 -18.41 -1.85 21.77
N THR A 312 -17.22 -2.12 21.26
CA THR A 312 -16.71 -3.48 21.01
C THR A 312 -15.52 -3.73 21.90
N TYR A 313 -15.33 -4.96 22.37
CA TYR A 313 -14.22 -5.32 23.23
C TYR A 313 -13.60 -6.67 22.86
N SER A 314 -12.32 -6.83 23.21
CA SER A 314 -11.59 -8.09 23.16
C SER A 314 -10.78 -8.29 24.45
N PHE A 315 -10.84 -9.47 25.04
CA PHE A 315 -10.13 -9.83 26.28
C PHE A 315 -9.09 -10.93 26.02
N GLU A 316 -7.82 -10.59 26.23
CA GLU A 316 -6.68 -11.50 26.13
C GLU A 316 -6.24 -11.96 27.54
N PRO A 317 -6.57 -13.20 27.96
CA PRO A 317 -6.27 -13.68 29.30
C PRO A 317 -4.77 -13.91 29.52
N ARG A 318 -4.33 -13.83 30.78
CA ARG A 318 -2.95 -14.08 31.25
C ARG A 318 -1.88 -13.09 30.76
N ILE A 319 -2.27 -11.97 30.17
CA ILE A 319 -1.36 -10.85 29.94
C ILE A 319 -1.18 -10.07 31.24
N LEU A 320 0.08 -9.93 31.67
CA LEU A 320 0.48 -9.20 32.86
C LEU A 320 1.19 -7.89 32.47
N ARG A 321 1.03 -6.85 33.29
CA ARG A 321 1.77 -5.59 33.18
C ARG A 321 2.23 -5.16 34.56
N ASN A 322 3.48 -4.73 34.67
CA ASN A 322 4.11 -4.32 35.93
C ASN A 322 3.99 -2.80 36.19
N ASN A 323 3.16 -2.11 35.41
CA ASN A 323 2.87 -0.69 35.59
C ASN A 323 1.60 -0.54 36.42
N HIS A 324 1.52 0.49 37.25
CA HIS A 324 0.34 0.78 38.07
C HIS A 324 -0.04 2.26 37.90
N THR A 325 -1.22 2.52 37.35
CA THR A 325 -1.72 3.87 37.06
C THR A 325 -3.18 4.07 37.40
N VAL A 326 -3.93 3.00 37.66
CA VAL A 326 -5.30 3.07 38.18
C VAL A 326 -5.19 2.84 39.69
N TYR A 327 -5.71 3.76 40.49
CA TYR A 327 -5.59 3.73 41.95
C TYR A 327 -6.96 3.75 42.66
N GLU A 328 -8.01 4.18 41.97
CA GLU A 328 -9.37 4.22 42.51
C GLU A 328 -10.12 2.89 42.34
N SER A 329 -11.16 2.67 43.15
CA SER A 329 -12.04 1.52 42.99
C SER A 329 -12.93 1.66 41.75
N ILE A 330 -13.37 0.53 41.19
CA ILE A 330 -14.26 0.51 40.02
C ILE A 330 -15.55 1.28 40.32
N GLU A 331 -16.09 1.18 41.53
CA GLU A 331 -17.27 1.91 41.99
C GLU A 331 -17.05 3.44 41.97
N SER A 332 -15.91 3.93 42.47
CA SER A 332 -15.58 5.37 42.45
C SER A 332 -15.40 5.88 41.02
N LEU A 333 -14.68 5.13 40.18
CA LEU A 333 -14.50 5.44 38.75
C LEU A 333 -15.84 5.47 38.00
N LEU A 334 -16.77 4.57 38.35
CA LEU A 334 -18.13 4.54 37.80
C LEU A 334 -18.94 5.77 38.23
N GLU A 335 -18.92 6.16 39.52
CA GLU A 335 -19.57 7.38 40.00
C GLU A 335 -19.01 8.63 39.31
N GLN A 336 -17.69 8.76 39.21
CA GLN A 336 -17.04 9.85 38.49
C GLN A 336 -17.42 9.88 37.00
N SER A 337 -17.45 8.73 36.32
CA SER A 337 -17.88 8.62 34.92
C SER A 337 -19.34 9.04 34.71
N GLN A 338 -20.22 8.76 35.67
CA GLN A 338 -21.62 9.19 35.63
C GLN A 338 -21.74 10.70 35.85
N GLN A 339 -20.99 11.28 36.79
CA GLN A 339 -20.93 12.73 36.97
C GLN A 339 -20.41 13.44 35.71
N LEU A 340 -19.35 12.91 35.09
CA LEU A 340 -18.80 13.43 33.84
C LEU A 340 -19.81 13.32 32.69
N THR A 341 -20.50 12.19 32.57
CA THR A 341 -21.57 11.97 31.58
C THR A 341 -22.70 12.99 31.75
N ASN A 342 -23.10 13.29 32.98
CA ASN A 342 -24.12 14.30 33.28
C ASN A 342 -23.65 15.71 32.89
N LYS A 343 -22.38 16.07 33.15
CA LYS A 343 -21.79 17.35 32.74
C LYS A 343 -21.72 17.49 31.21
N ILE A 344 -21.35 16.42 30.50
CA ILE A 344 -21.33 16.36 29.03
C ILE A 344 -22.75 16.53 28.46
N ALA A 345 -23.75 15.88 29.07
CA ALA A 345 -25.16 16.02 28.67
C ALA A 345 -25.65 17.47 28.87
N TYR A 346 -25.40 18.07 30.03
CA TYR A 346 -25.76 19.47 30.30
C TYR A 346 -25.13 20.43 29.28
N LEU A 347 -23.85 20.27 28.96
CA LEU A 347 -23.20 21.10 27.95
C LEU A 347 -23.83 20.93 26.57
N LYS A 348 -24.18 19.69 26.18
CA LYS A 348 -24.88 19.40 24.93
C LYS A 348 -26.26 20.07 24.87
N ASP A 349 -27.02 20.05 25.98
CA ASP A 349 -28.32 20.71 26.11
C ASP A 349 -28.20 22.24 26.11
N ALA A 350 -27.10 22.79 26.63
CA ALA A 350 -26.70 24.19 26.47
C ALA A 350 -26.23 24.54 25.03
N GLY A 351 -26.36 23.61 24.08
CA GLY A 351 -26.07 23.79 22.65
C GLY A 351 -24.67 23.39 22.21
N MET A 352 -23.90 22.68 23.04
CA MET A 352 -22.56 22.21 22.66
C MET A 352 -22.62 21.09 21.61
N LEU A 353 -21.91 21.33 20.52
CA LEU A 353 -21.63 20.40 19.44
C LEU A 353 -20.10 20.16 19.39
N PRO A 354 -19.61 19.07 18.77
CA PRO A 354 -18.18 18.85 18.60
C PRO A 354 -17.44 19.98 17.85
N SER A 355 -18.17 20.78 17.06
CA SER A 355 -17.65 21.94 16.33
C SER A 355 -17.95 23.29 17.01
N SER A 356 -18.46 23.32 18.24
CA SER A 356 -18.68 24.57 18.97
C SER A 356 -17.36 25.25 19.31
N THR A 357 -17.38 26.57 19.30
CA THR A 357 -16.37 27.41 19.93
C THR A 357 -16.97 28.05 21.19
N ILE A 358 -16.12 28.55 22.09
CA ILE A 358 -16.54 29.10 23.38
C ILE A 358 -15.94 30.49 23.53
N MET A 359 -16.72 31.45 24.05
CA MET A 359 -16.28 32.81 24.32
C MET A 359 -16.87 33.34 25.65
N PRO A 360 -16.24 34.33 26.31
CA PRO A 360 -16.81 35.05 27.43
C PRO A 360 -18.20 35.62 27.13
N THR A 361 -19.14 35.51 28.07
CA THR A 361 -20.46 36.15 27.99
C THR A 361 -20.34 37.66 28.08
N ASN A 362 -19.43 38.15 28.94
CA ASN A 362 -19.08 39.56 29.08
C ASN A 362 -17.56 39.72 28.90
N SER A 363 -17.15 40.28 27.75
CA SER A 363 -15.75 40.56 27.42
C SER A 363 -15.11 41.70 28.23
N MET A 364 -15.90 42.43 29.03
CA MET A 364 -15.48 43.58 29.84
C MET A 364 -15.61 43.32 31.36
N ILE A 365 -15.73 42.06 31.80
CA ILE A 365 -15.75 41.71 33.22
C ILE A 365 -14.41 42.09 33.89
N SER A 366 -14.45 42.67 35.09
CA SER A 366 -13.22 42.96 35.84
C SER A 366 -12.59 41.67 36.39
N GLN A 367 -11.28 41.67 36.61
CA GLN A 367 -10.60 40.51 37.19
C GLN A 367 -11.16 40.15 38.59
N GLY A 368 -11.52 41.16 39.40
CA GLY A 368 -12.14 40.95 40.71
C GLY A 368 -13.52 40.30 40.62
N ASP A 369 -14.37 40.77 39.70
CA ASP A 369 -15.71 40.22 39.50
C ASP A 369 -15.68 38.80 38.91
N PHE A 370 -14.70 38.51 38.05
CA PHE A 370 -14.47 37.17 37.54
C PHE A 370 -14.06 36.22 38.67
N LEU A 371 -13.04 36.58 39.46
CA LEU A 371 -12.56 35.77 40.58
C LEU A 371 -13.68 35.49 41.59
N ALA A 372 -14.45 36.52 41.97
CA ALA A 372 -15.58 36.38 42.89
C ALA A 372 -16.66 35.39 42.41
N ARG A 373 -16.85 35.23 41.10
CA ARG A 373 -17.82 34.28 40.51
C ARG A 373 -17.24 32.90 40.25
N ALA A 374 -15.96 32.83 39.83
CA ALA A 374 -15.31 31.61 39.40
C ALA A 374 -14.73 30.79 40.57
N GLN A 375 -14.34 31.43 41.67
CA GLN A 375 -13.69 30.78 42.82
C GLN A 375 -14.64 29.87 43.61
N ASP A 376 -15.92 30.23 43.74
CA ASP A 376 -16.92 29.42 44.44
C ASP A 376 -17.15 28.07 43.74
N ASN A 377 -16.82 26.98 44.43
CA ASN A 377 -16.89 25.59 43.94
C ASN A 377 -16.09 25.33 42.64
N SER A 378 -14.93 25.98 42.48
CA SER A 378 -14.04 25.77 41.33
C SER A 378 -13.57 24.31 41.19
N PRO A 379 -13.65 23.69 39.99
CA PRO A 379 -13.23 22.30 39.77
C PRO A 379 -11.72 22.12 39.58
N ALA A 380 -10.96 23.21 39.53
CA ALA A 380 -9.51 23.24 39.40
C ALA A 380 -8.94 24.47 40.12
N ASP A 381 -7.62 24.60 40.19
CA ASP A 381 -6.98 25.81 40.71
C ASP A 381 -7.42 27.06 39.91
N ILE A 382 -7.49 28.19 40.61
CA ILE A 382 -8.06 29.42 40.05
C ILE A 382 -7.19 30.00 38.92
N ASP A 383 -5.88 29.71 38.90
CA ASP A 383 -4.96 30.16 37.84
C ASP A 383 -5.19 29.37 36.55
N THR A 384 -5.45 28.06 36.64
CA THR A 384 -5.84 27.21 35.51
C THR A 384 -7.22 27.60 34.99
N VAL A 385 -8.23 27.83 35.85
CA VAL A 385 -9.55 28.32 35.42
C VAL A 385 -9.44 29.70 34.76
N SER A 386 -8.62 30.61 35.29
CA SER A 386 -8.32 31.91 34.67
C SER A 386 -7.64 31.74 33.32
N ARG A 387 -6.65 30.84 33.20
CA ARG A 387 -5.92 30.54 31.96
C ARG A 387 -6.84 29.98 30.88
N VAL A 388 -7.76 29.07 31.25
CA VAL A 388 -8.81 28.59 30.35
C VAL A 388 -9.65 29.78 29.88
N TYR A 389 -10.23 30.55 30.81
CA TYR A 389 -11.10 31.68 30.50
C TYR A 389 -10.46 32.72 29.57
N CYS A 390 -9.22 33.13 29.85
CA CYS A 390 -8.45 34.06 29.01
C CYS A 390 -8.12 33.52 27.61
N SER A 391 -8.17 32.20 27.39
CA SER A 391 -7.95 31.58 26.08
C SER A 391 -9.21 31.44 25.22
N LEU A 392 -10.39 31.73 25.78
CA LEU A 392 -11.68 31.61 25.10
C LEU A 392 -11.90 32.82 24.17
N ASP A 393 -11.56 32.64 22.89
CA ASP A 393 -11.67 33.71 21.88
C ASP A 393 -12.81 33.52 20.87
N GLY A 394 -13.62 32.47 21.04
CA GLY A 394 -14.69 32.10 20.11
C GLY A 394 -14.22 31.55 18.76
N LYS A 395 -12.92 31.30 18.55
CA LYS A 395 -12.37 30.77 17.30
C LYS A 395 -11.96 29.31 17.41
N ARG A 396 -11.39 28.92 18.55
CA ARG A 396 -10.96 27.53 18.81
C ARG A 396 -12.14 26.65 19.23
N THR A 397 -12.17 25.45 18.67
CA THR A 397 -13.03 24.35 19.11
C THR A 397 -12.53 23.77 20.44
N PHE A 398 -13.39 23.01 21.12
CA PHE A 398 -13.04 22.34 22.38
C PHE A 398 -11.76 21.48 22.27
N GLU A 399 -11.62 20.72 21.18
CA GLU A 399 -10.46 19.86 20.93
C GLU A 399 -9.16 20.66 20.70
N GLU A 400 -9.26 21.80 20.00
CA GLU A 400 -8.12 22.71 19.81
C GLU A 400 -7.72 23.41 21.12
N LEU A 401 -8.67 23.63 22.04
CA LEU A 401 -8.40 24.16 23.38
C LEU A 401 -7.69 23.13 24.27
N CYS A 402 -8.08 21.85 24.27
CA CYS A 402 -7.35 20.78 24.98
C CYS A 402 -5.86 20.79 24.61
N ARG A 403 -5.56 20.80 23.30
CA ARG A 403 -4.18 20.78 22.78
C ARG A 403 -3.41 22.07 23.05
N PHE A 404 -4.07 23.23 22.97
CA PHE A 404 -3.43 24.52 23.23
C PHE A 404 -3.12 24.76 24.71
N LEU A 405 -3.98 24.29 25.61
CA LEU A 405 -3.83 24.47 27.06
C LEU A 405 -3.06 23.33 27.73
N HIS A 406 -2.81 22.23 27.02
CA HIS A 406 -2.27 20.98 27.54
C HIS A 406 -3.09 20.42 28.72
N LEU A 407 -4.42 20.52 28.63
CA LEU A 407 -5.37 19.99 29.61
C LEU A 407 -6.04 18.72 29.07
N SER A 408 -6.34 17.77 29.95
CA SER A 408 -7.10 16.59 29.56
C SER A 408 -8.55 16.96 29.20
N ARG A 409 -9.18 16.12 28.39
CA ARG A 409 -10.59 16.28 28.00
C ARG A 409 -11.51 16.37 29.23
N ILE A 410 -11.23 15.57 30.27
CA ILE A 410 -12.00 15.54 31.52
C ILE A 410 -11.87 16.87 32.26
N GLN A 411 -10.64 17.36 32.43
CA GLN A 411 -10.36 18.64 33.09
C GLN A 411 -11.05 19.81 32.37
N LEU A 412 -10.94 19.86 31.04
CA LEU A 412 -11.58 20.94 30.27
C LEU A 412 -13.11 20.85 30.30
N VAL A 413 -13.72 19.65 30.27
CA VAL A 413 -15.18 19.50 30.44
C VAL A 413 -15.62 20.06 31.80
N ASN A 414 -14.91 19.72 32.88
CA ASN A 414 -15.22 20.20 34.22
C ASN A 414 -15.17 21.75 34.31
N ILE A 415 -14.11 22.37 33.77
CA ILE A 415 -13.94 23.83 33.79
C ILE A 415 -14.99 24.53 32.91
N ILE A 416 -15.24 24.03 31.69
CA ILE A 416 -16.25 24.61 30.80
C ILE A 416 -17.67 24.46 31.36
N PHE A 417 -18.00 23.33 31.98
CA PHE A 417 -19.26 23.14 32.69
C PHE A 417 -19.43 24.18 33.80
N HIS A 418 -18.42 24.34 34.67
CA HIS A 418 -18.43 25.33 35.76
C HIS A 418 -18.65 26.75 35.26
N LEU A 419 -17.85 27.19 34.28
CA LEU A 419 -17.97 28.52 33.68
C LEU A 419 -19.33 28.75 33.00
N THR A 420 -19.95 27.70 32.46
CA THR A 420 -21.28 27.77 31.83
C THR A 420 -22.37 27.93 32.89
N VAL A 421 -22.32 27.15 33.97
CA VAL A 421 -23.25 27.25 35.12
C VAL A 421 -23.15 28.60 35.84
N LYS A 422 -21.95 29.20 35.88
CA LYS A 422 -21.74 30.57 36.41
C LYS A 422 -22.09 31.69 35.41
N GLU A 423 -22.65 31.35 34.24
CA GLU A 423 -23.00 32.25 33.13
C GLU A 423 -21.81 33.08 32.57
N LEU A 424 -20.57 32.69 32.89
CA LEU A 424 -19.36 33.42 32.50
C LEU A 424 -19.00 33.22 31.03
N VAL A 425 -19.42 32.10 30.42
CA VAL A 425 -19.13 31.77 29.01
C VAL A 425 -20.40 31.44 28.23
N LYS A 426 -20.32 31.68 26.92
CA LYS A 426 -21.34 31.37 25.93
C LYS A 426 -20.79 30.39 24.90
N ILE A 427 -21.58 29.37 24.61
CA ILE A 427 -21.32 28.40 23.54
C ILE A 427 -21.76 29.00 22.20
N VAL A 428 -20.87 28.95 21.21
CA VAL A 428 -21.11 29.49 19.88
C VAL A 428 -20.97 28.36 18.86
N ASN A 429 -21.98 28.21 18.02
CA ASN A 429 -21.95 27.32 16.87
C ASN A 429 -21.73 28.17 15.62
N PRO A 430 -20.48 28.53 15.28
CA PRO A 430 -20.23 29.29 14.05
C PRO A 430 -20.75 28.44 12.89
N LYS A 431 -21.55 29.06 12.00
CA LYS A 431 -21.89 28.46 10.72
C LYS A 431 -20.58 28.31 9.95
N ARG A 432 -19.92 27.15 10.06
CA ARG A 432 -18.68 26.85 9.34
C ARG A 432 -18.95 27.09 7.85
N SER A 433 -18.46 28.21 7.34
CA SER A 433 -18.16 28.30 5.92
C SER A 433 -17.26 27.11 5.66
N LYS A 434 -17.75 26.16 4.86
CA LYS A 434 -16.90 25.06 4.39
C LYS A 434 -15.84 25.74 3.54
N SER A 435 -14.66 25.96 4.11
CA SER A 435 -13.41 25.98 3.36
C SER A 435 -13.23 24.57 2.81
N ALA A 436 -14.05 24.24 1.81
CA ALA A 436 -13.91 23.05 1.02
C ALA A 436 -12.61 23.29 0.25
N LEU A 437 -11.56 22.58 0.65
CA LEU A 437 -10.34 22.48 -0.14
C LEU A 437 -10.77 22.12 -1.56
N ALA A 438 -10.51 23.01 -2.49
CA ALA A 438 -11.02 22.89 -3.85
C ALA A 438 -10.33 21.71 -4.52
N PHE A 439 -11.02 20.56 -4.56
CA PHE A 439 -10.56 19.40 -5.31
C PHE A 439 -10.67 19.72 -6.81
N SER A 440 -9.57 20.12 -7.41
CA SER A 440 -9.41 20.20 -8.86
C SER A 440 -8.75 18.91 -9.35
N PRO A 441 -9.45 18.05 -10.13
CA PRO A 441 -8.82 16.89 -10.72
C PRO A 441 -7.75 17.34 -11.71
N LYS A 442 -6.53 16.82 -11.55
CA LYS A 442 -5.43 17.13 -12.49
C LYS A 442 -5.69 16.45 -13.83
N VAL A 443 -5.70 17.24 -14.91
CA VAL A 443 -5.77 16.70 -16.27
C VAL A 443 -4.52 15.86 -16.54
N ILE A 444 -4.71 14.62 -16.99
CA ILE A 444 -3.62 13.72 -17.40
C ILE A 444 -3.22 14.11 -18.83
N ASP A 445 -1.93 14.35 -19.04
CA ASP A 445 -1.38 14.58 -20.38
C ASP A 445 -1.33 13.26 -21.17
N ASN A 446 -2.43 12.99 -21.87
CA ASN A 446 -2.52 11.86 -22.77
C ASN A 446 -1.54 11.96 -23.96
N GLY A 447 -1.12 13.17 -24.36
CA GLY A 447 -0.15 13.37 -25.43
C GLY A 447 1.24 12.84 -25.06
N ALA A 448 1.70 13.15 -23.85
CA ALA A 448 2.94 12.58 -23.30
C ALA A 448 2.89 11.04 -23.22
N ILE A 449 1.76 10.47 -22.81
CA ILE A 449 1.55 9.01 -22.78
C ILE A 449 1.65 8.43 -24.21
N GLN A 450 0.95 9.01 -25.18
CA GLN A 450 0.98 8.52 -26.57
C GLN A 450 2.37 8.64 -27.20
N SER A 451 3.11 9.71 -26.93
CA SER A 451 4.48 9.91 -27.42
C SER A 451 5.40 8.74 -27.02
N ILE A 452 5.42 8.38 -25.74
CA ILE A 452 6.19 7.23 -25.23
C ILE A 452 5.65 5.92 -25.83
N MET A 453 4.33 5.75 -25.87
CA MET A 453 3.69 4.53 -26.39
C MET A 453 3.96 4.28 -27.88
N MET A 454 4.20 5.32 -28.68
CA MET A 454 4.61 5.17 -30.09
C MET A 454 6.12 4.90 -30.22
N SER A 455 6.97 5.46 -29.37
CA SER A 455 8.42 5.18 -29.39
C SER A 455 8.76 3.70 -29.10
N LEU A 456 7.86 2.96 -28.44
CA LEU A 456 7.99 1.54 -28.14
C LEU A 456 7.41 0.62 -29.24
N ARG A 457 6.97 1.16 -30.38
CA ARG A 457 6.29 0.42 -31.47
C ARG A 457 7.03 0.55 -32.80
N ARG A 458 6.86 -0.45 -33.68
CA ARG A 458 7.26 -0.32 -35.09
C ARG A 458 6.21 0.46 -35.86
N ALA A 459 6.65 1.39 -36.71
CA ALA A 459 5.76 2.21 -37.54
C ALA A 459 5.01 1.40 -38.61
N ASP A 460 5.60 0.30 -39.10
CA ASP A 460 5.05 -0.56 -40.16
C ASP A 460 3.81 -1.37 -39.75
N THR A 461 3.70 -1.72 -38.47
CA THR A 461 2.74 -2.70 -37.95
C THR A 461 1.97 -2.22 -36.73
N GLY A 462 2.40 -1.12 -36.11
CA GLY A 462 1.86 -0.61 -34.84
C GLY A 462 2.10 -1.53 -33.64
N LEU A 463 2.77 -2.67 -33.82
CA LEU A 463 3.10 -3.63 -32.76
C LEU A 463 4.27 -3.15 -31.93
N PHE A 464 4.34 -3.59 -30.66
CA PHE A 464 5.51 -3.31 -29.81
C PHE A 464 6.78 -3.96 -30.36
N ILE A 465 7.93 -3.32 -30.15
CA ILE A 465 9.25 -3.90 -30.43
C ILE A 465 9.61 -4.98 -29.40
N TYR A 466 10.46 -5.93 -29.76
CA TYR A 466 10.90 -7.01 -28.87
C TYR A 466 11.50 -6.53 -27.52
N PRO A 467 12.36 -5.48 -27.46
CA PRO A 467 12.81 -4.92 -26.18
C PRO A 467 11.66 -4.41 -25.29
N ALA A 468 10.61 -3.84 -25.88
CA ALA A 468 9.43 -3.38 -25.12
C ALA A 468 8.61 -4.57 -24.61
N PHE A 469 8.45 -5.63 -25.42
CA PHE A 469 7.83 -6.88 -24.98
C PHE A 469 8.54 -7.47 -23.75
N LEU A 470 9.87 -7.59 -23.79
CA LEU A 470 10.65 -8.10 -22.66
C LEU A 470 10.49 -7.23 -21.41
N TYR A 471 10.48 -5.90 -21.56
CA TYR A 471 10.24 -4.98 -20.44
C TYR A 471 8.85 -5.20 -19.81
N PHE A 472 7.78 -5.26 -20.62
CA PHE A 472 6.43 -5.48 -20.10
C PHE A 472 6.24 -6.88 -19.50
N LEU A 473 6.93 -7.89 -20.05
CA LEU A 473 6.97 -9.24 -19.52
C LEU A 473 7.62 -9.30 -18.13
N GLU A 474 8.76 -8.61 -17.94
CA GLU A 474 9.41 -8.49 -16.63
C GLU A 474 8.51 -7.78 -15.61
N GLN A 475 7.84 -6.70 -16.01
CA GLN A 475 6.88 -5.99 -15.15
C GLN A 475 5.68 -6.87 -14.76
N GLU A 476 5.11 -7.64 -15.69
CA GLU A 476 4.03 -8.59 -15.38
C GLU A 476 4.52 -9.74 -14.51
N TYR A 477 5.74 -10.26 -14.73
CA TYR A 477 6.35 -11.28 -13.87
C TYR A 477 6.46 -10.82 -12.41
N PHE A 478 6.97 -9.61 -12.16
CA PHE A 478 7.07 -9.08 -10.79
C PHE A 478 5.70 -8.77 -10.17
N ARG A 479 4.71 -8.33 -10.96
CA ARG A 479 3.33 -8.15 -10.50
C ARG A 479 2.68 -9.48 -10.12
N SER A 480 2.75 -10.47 -11.02
CA SER A 480 2.32 -11.86 -10.80
C SER A 480 2.93 -12.46 -9.53
N TYR A 481 4.25 -12.35 -9.38
CA TYR A 481 4.98 -12.90 -8.24
C TYR A 481 4.50 -12.34 -6.89
N ARG A 482 4.21 -11.04 -6.81
CA ARG A 482 3.68 -10.41 -5.58
C ARG A 482 2.21 -10.68 -5.35
N SER A 483 1.38 -10.50 -6.38
CA SER A 483 -0.08 -10.65 -6.28
C SER A 483 -0.55 -12.09 -6.29
N ARG A 484 0.35 -13.06 -6.51
CA ARG A 484 0.05 -14.50 -6.71
C ARG A 484 -0.97 -14.75 -7.84
N THR A 485 -0.99 -13.87 -8.83
CA THR A 485 -1.83 -13.99 -10.03
C THR A 485 -1.08 -14.74 -11.13
N SER A 486 -1.79 -15.51 -11.94
CA SER A 486 -1.21 -16.19 -13.11
C SER A 486 -1.10 -15.25 -14.31
N PHE A 487 -0.17 -15.49 -15.22
CA PHE A 487 -0.15 -14.85 -16.54
C PHE A 487 0.37 -15.84 -17.60
N SER A 488 0.00 -15.60 -18.86
CA SER A 488 0.39 -16.46 -19.98
C SER A 488 1.14 -15.68 -21.05
N VAL A 489 2.07 -16.35 -21.72
CA VAL A 489 2.73 -15.88 -22.94
C VAL A 489 2.36 -16.80 -24.09
N VAL A 490 2.13 -16.20 -25.26
CA VAL A 490 1.95 -16.92 -26.52
C VAL A 490 3.00 -16.45 -27.50
N VAL A 491 3.81 -17.35 -28.04
CA VAL A 491 4.73 -17.07 -29.16
C VAL A 491 4.12 -17.71 -30.42
N PHE A 492 4.05 -16.97 -31.52
CA PHE A 492 3.33 -17.43 -32.71
C PHE A 492 3.86 -16.89 -34.03
N GLU A 493 3.69 -17.67 -35.10
CA GLU A 493 3.95 -17.23 -36.47
C GLU A 493 2.66 -17.02 -37.26
N LEU A 494 2.66 -16.02 -38.16
CA LEU A 494 1.65 -15.82 -39.18
C LEU A 494 2.33 -15.87 -40.57
N ARG A 495 1.94 -16.84 -41.41
CA ARG A 495 2.56 -17.12 -42.71
C ARG A 495 1.50 -17.47 -43.77
N GLN A 496 1.90 -17.36 -45.04
CA GLN A 496 1.18 -17.95 -46.17
C GLN A 496 1.89 -19.22 -46.64
N LYS A 497 1.16 -20.34 -46.72
CA LYS A 497 1.54 -21.54 -47.44
C LYS A 497 1.53 -21.25 -48.94
N ARG A 498 2.64 -21.50 -49.62
CA ARG A 498 2.73 -21.48 -51.08
C ARG A 498 3.44 -22.74 -51.57
N ILE A 499 2.81 -23.47 -52.48
CA ILE A 499 3.44 -24.61 -53.13
C ILE A 499 4.51 -24.07 -54.10
N ILE A 500 5.73 -24.57 -53.97
CA ILE A 500 6.88 -24.28 -54.85
C ILE A 500 7.53 -25.62 -55.15
N ASP A 501 7.60 -26.01 -56.42
CA ASP A 501 8.23 -27.25 -56.87
C ASP A 501 7.72 -28.54 -56.17
N GLY A 502 6.47 -28.50 -55.70
CA GLY A 502 5.81 -29.57 -54.94
C GLY A 502 5.86 -29.42 -53.43
N GLU A 503 6.78 -28.61 -52.91
CA GLU A 503 6.99 -28.39 -51.47
C GLU A 503 6.17 -27.23 -50.91
N VAL A 504 5.73 -27.34 -49.65
CA VAL A 504 4.93 -26.30 -48.96
C VAL A 504 5.85 -25.27 -48.31
N ALA A 505 6.18 -24.22 -49.07
CA ALA A 505 6.96 -23.10 -48.55
C ALA A 505 6.11 -22.19 -47.65
N ARG A 506 6.61 -21.87 -46.45
CA ARG A 506 6.02 -20.86 -45.55
C ARG A 506 6.61 -19.49 -45.87
N ARG A 507 5.82 -18.58 -46.43
CA ARG A 507 6.23 -17.20 -46.75
C ARG A 507 5.64 -16.19 -45.78
N VAL A 508 6.32 -15.07 -45.63
CA VAL A 508 5.84 -13.90 -44.88
C VAL A 508 4.54 -13.40 -45.51
N LEU A 509 3.59 -12.95 -44.70
CA LEU A 509 2.37 -12.31 -45.18
C LEU A 509 2.68 -10.98 -45.90
N SER A 510 1.79 -10.56 -46.80
CA SER A 510 1.79 -9.18 -47.29
C SER A 510 1.53 -8.21 -46.15
N GLU A 511 1.96 -6.96 -46.29
CA GLU A 511 1.65 -5.88 -45.34
C GLU A 511 0.13 -5.76 -45.08
N ARG A 512 -0.67 -5.86 -46.14
CA ARG A 512 -2.13 -5.78 -46.09
C ARG A 512 -2.76 -6.95 -45.32
N ALA A 513 -2.29 -8.18 -45.54
CA ALA A 513 -2.75 -9.36 -44.83
C ALA A 513 -2.30 -9.37 -43.36
N LEU A 514 -1.08 -8.92 -43.08
CA LEU A 514 -0.55 -8.77 -41.72
C LEU A 514 -1.32 -7.71 -40.94
N MET A 515 -1.60 -6.55 -41.53
CA MET A 515 -2.34 -5.48 -40.86
C MET A 515 -3.79 -5.90 -40.54
N ASP A 516 -4.48 -6.60 -41.44
CA ASP A 516 -5.80 -7.18 -41.16
C ASP A 516 -5.73 -8.23 -40.03
N ALA A 517 -4.72 -9.11 -40.01
CA ALA A 517 -4.51 -10.05 -38.91
C ALA A 517 -4.29 -9.33 -37.56
N VAL A 518 -3.44 -8.31 -37.52
CA VAL A 518 -3.18 -7.47 -36.33
C VAL A 518 -4.46 -6.76 -35.88
N LEU A 519 -5.27 -6.23 -36.80
CA LEU A 519 -6.54 -5.58 -36.48
C LEU A 519 -7.56 -6.57 -35.90
N ARG A 520 -7.64 -7.81 -36.41
CA ARG A 520 -8.51 -8.85 -35.85
C ARG A 520 -8.09 -9.26 -34.45
N ILE A 521 -6.81 -9.53 -34.22
CA ILE A 521 -6.28 -9.84 -32.88
C ILE A 521 -6.49 -8.66 -31.93
N SER A 522 -6.29 -7.42 -32.39
CA SER A 522 -6.46 -6.20 -31.59
C SER A 522 -7.90 -5.92 -31.18
N LYS A 523 -8.90 -6.44 -31.91
CA LYS A 523 -10.32 -6.38 -31.53
C LYS A 523 -10.72 -7.43 -30.49
N LEU A 524 -10.01 -8.56 -30.43
CA LEU A 524 -10.28 -9.63 -29.47
C LEU A 524 -9.58 -9.40 -28.13
N LYS A 525 -8.35 -8.87 -28.17
CA LYS A 525 -7.52 -8.67 -26.97
C LYS A 525 -8.12 -7.60 -26.05
N ARG A 526 -7.84 -7.70 -24.75
CA ARG A 526 -8.17 -6.68 -23.75
C ARG A 526 -7.23 -5.47 -23.87
N HIS A 527 -7.57 -4.38 -23.20
CA HIS A 527 -6.70 -3.19 -23.13
C HIS A 527 -5.34 -3.50 -22.48
N VAL A 528 -5.31 -4.37 -21.47
CA VAL A 528 -4.10 -4.79 -20.75
C VAL A 528 -3.25 -5.83 -21.49
N ASP A 529 -3.83 -6.55 -22.45
CA ASP A 529 -3.11 -7.57 -23.23
C ASP A 529 -2.17 -6.88 -24.22
N LEU A 530 -0.96 -7.38 -24.38
CA LEU A 530 0.07 -6.78 -25.22
C LEU A 530 0.40 -7.69 -26.41
N ILE A 531 0.55 -7.09 -27.60
CA ILE A 531 0.96 -7.76 -28.84
C ILE A 531 2.24 -7.10 -29.39
N ALA A 532 3.23 -7.90 -29.74
CA ALA A 532 4.57 -7.46 -30.12
C ALA A 532 5.20 -8.32 -31.23
N HIS A 533 6.27 -7.80 -31.83
CA HIS A 533 7.26 -8.64 -32.52
C HIS A 533 8.09 -9.38 -31.48
N TYR A 534 8.32 -10.67 -31.72
CA TYR A 534 9.19 -11.54 -30.94
C TYR A 534 10.54 -11.73 -31.64
N ASP A 535 10.51 -11.98 -32.94
CA ASP A 535 11.68 -12.02 -33.83
C ASP A 535 11.31 -11.36 -35.18
N ALA A 536 12.15 -11.48 -36.22
CA ALA A 536 11.99 -10.84 -37.53
C ALA A 536 10.59 -11.01 -38.15
N HIS A 537 9.95 -12.17 -37.93
CA HIS A 537 8.64 -12.50 -38.48
C HIS A 537 7.74 -13.28 -37.50
N ASP A 538 8.19 -13.52 -36.28
CA ASP A 538 7.42 -14.22 -35.24
C ASP A 538 6.98 -13.19 -34.20
N TYR A 539 5.84 -13.43 -33.57
CA TYR A 539 5.09 -12.47 -32.76
C TYR A 539 4.84 -13.03 -31.36
N ALA A 540 4.59 -12.14 -30.40
CA ALA A 540 4.24 -12.53 -29.05
C ALA A 540 2.98 -11.82 -28.54
N LEU A 541 2.19 -12.55 -27.75
CA LEU A 541 1.14 -12.02 -26.88
C LEU A 541 1.55 -12.22 -25.42
N LEU A 542 1.39 -11.17 -24.62
CA LEU A 542 1.41 -11.23 -23.16
C LEU A 542 -0.01 -11.05 -22.64
N LEU A 543 -0.48 -12.01 -21.83
CA LEU A 543 -1.84 -12.08 -21.29
C LEU A 543 -1.80 -12.00 -19.75
N PRO A 544 -1.86 -10.78 -19.17
CA PRO A 544 -1.95 -10.57 -17.73
C PRO A 544 -3.14 -11.30 -17.10
N SER A 545 -3.01 -11.68 -15.82
CA SER A 545 -4.08 -12.32 -15.02
C SER A 545 -4.78 -13.51 -15.71
N THR A 546 -4.07 -14.26 -16.55
CA THR A 546 -4.61 -15.33 -17.41
C THR A 546 -3.82 -16.63 -17.24
N ARG A 547 -4.50 -17.72 -16.84
CA ARG A 547 -3.96 -19.10 -16.79
C ARG A 547 -3.98 -19.76 -18.17
N SER A 548 -3.24 -20.86 -18.34
CA SER A 548 -3.10 -21.53 -19.65
C SER A 548 -4.44 -21.89 -20.29
N GLN A 549 -5.43 -22.38 -19.53
CA GLN A 549 -6.78 -22.68 -20.08
C GLN A 549 -7.48 -21.42 -20.63
N GLY A 550 -7.29 -20.27 -19.99
CA GLY A 550 -7.81 -18.99 -20.49
C GLY A 550 -7.08 -18.52 -21.74
N ALA A 551 -5.77 -18.77 -21.82
CA ALA A 551 -4.95 -18.49 -23.00
C ALA A 551 -5.31 -19.42 -24.18
N GLU A 552 -5.55 -20.71 -23.94
CA GLU A 552 -6.02 -21.69 -24.92
C GLU A 552 -7.33 -21.24 -25.58
N ILE A 553 -8.35 -20.91 -24.77
CA ILE A 553 -9.64 -20.41 -25.25
C ILE A 553 -9.47 -19.09 -26.02
N PHE A 554 -8.58 -18.21 -25.57
CA PHE A 554 -8.33 -16.93 -26.23
C PHE A 554 -7.63 -17.10 -27.58
N VAL A 555 -6.63 -17.98 -27.67
CA VAL A 555 -5.93 -18.30 -28.92
C VAL A 555 -6.86 -19.04 -29.88
N GLY A 556 -7.76 -19.91 -29.41
CA GLY A 556 -8.82 -20.50 -30.22
C GLY A 556 -9.66 -19.42 -30.94
N ARG A 557 -10.13 -18.41 -30.20
CA ARG A 557 -10.86 -17.26 -30.79
C ARG A 557 -10.04 -16.45 -31.79
N ILE A 558 -8.73 -16.31 -31.56
CA ILE A 558 -7.82 -15.68 -32.54
C ILE A 558 -7.77 -16.52 -33.82
N ILE A 559 -7.61 -17.84 -33.72
CA ILE A 559 -7.58 -18.75 -34.85
C ILE A 559 -8.90 -18.63 -35.65
N ASP A 560 -10.05 -18.69 -34.97
CA ASP A 560 -11.37 -18.54 -35.61
C ASP A 560 -11.47 -17.22 -36.37
N ALA A 561 -11.11 -16.09 -35.75
CA ALA A 561 -11.17 -14.77 -36.38
C ALA A 561 -10.16 -14.58 -37.53
N LEU A 562 -8.99 -15.23 -37.48
CA LEU A 562 -8.05 -15.23 -38.61
C LEU A 562 -8.62 -16.04 -39.79
N MET A 563 -9.27 -17.17 -39.53
CA MET A 563 -9.81 -18.07 -40.56
C MET A 563 -11.17 -17.67 -41.12
N GLU A 564 -11.97 -16.88 -40.40
CA GLU A 564 -13.35 -16.47 -40.75
C GLU A 564 -13.50 -15.95 -42.19
N ARG A 565 -12.52 -15.15 -42.65
CA ARG A 565 -12.51 -14.51 -43.98
C ARG A 565 -11.07 -14.25 -44.45
N PRO A 566 -10.80 -14.17 -45.77
CA PRO A 566 -9.43 -14.04 -46.29
C PRO A 566 -8.66 -12.85 -45.69
N LEU A 567 -7.41 -13.06 -45.26
CA LEU A 567 -6.59 -11.96 -44.72
C LEU A 567 -6.20 -11.00 -45.85
N GLY A 568 -6.40 -9.70 -45.61
CA GLY A 568 -6.17 -8.64 -46.58
C GLY A 568 -7.11 -8.67 -47.80
N GLY A 569 -8.03 -9.65 -47.87
CA GLY A 569 -8.83 -9.95 -49.05
C GLY A 569 -8.11 -10.86 -50.08
N GLU A 570 -6.93 -11.39 -49.77
CA GLU A 570 -6.11 -12.17 -50.72
C GLU A 570 -5.66 -13.53 -50.19
N VAL A 571 -5.32 -13.66 -48.89
CA VAL A 571 -4.85 -14.93 -48.31
C VAL A 571 -6.03 -15.72 -47.78
N MET A 572 -6.39 -16.81 -48.48
CA MET A 572 -7.46 -17.72 -48.08
C MET A 572 -7.07 -18.54 -46.83
N ALA A 573 -8.05 -18.98 -46.03
CA ALA A 573 -7.81 -19.75 -44.81
C ALA A 573 -6.97 -21.04 -45.04
N ASN A 574 -7.23 -21.76 -46.13
CA ASN A 574 -6.46 -22.95 -46.53
C ASN A 574 -5.02 -22.64 -47.00
N GLN A 575 -4.72 -21.38 -47.34
CA GLN A 575 -3.38 -20.90 -47.64
C GLN A 575 -2.65 -20.36 -46.40
N MET A 576 -3.26 -20.39 -45.22
CA MET A 576 -2.62 -19.88 -44.02
C MET A 576 -1.74 -20.95 -43.36
N ALA A 577 -0.54 -20.55 -42.93
CA ALA A 577 0.29 -21.29 -42.01
C ALA A 577 0.36 -20.48 -40.70
N ILE A 578 -0.24 -21.03 -39.66
CA ILE A 578 -0.17 -20.49 -38.30
C ILE A 578 0.37 -21.57 -37.37
N ALA A 579 1.09 -21.13 -36.35
CA ALA A 579 1.48 -21.97 -35.23
C ALA A 579 1.54 -21.07 -33.99
N PHE A 580 0.80 -21.43 -32.96
CA PHE A 580 0.77 -20.78 -31.66
C PHE A 580 1.31 -21.73 -30.60
N GLY A 581 2.33 -21.29 -29.86
CA GLY A 581 2.86 -21.97 -28.68
C GLY A 581 2.52 -21.21 -27.42
N VAL A 582 1.87 -21.85 -26.46
CA VAL A 582 1.39 -21.21 -25.22
C VAL A 582 2.11 -21.78 -24.00
N CYS A 583 2.50 -20.89 -23.09
CA CYS A 583 3.06 -21.26 -21.79
C CYS A 583 2.66 -20.25 -20.70
N ALA A 584 2.50 -20.68 -19.44
CA ALA A 584 2.06 -19.81 -18.35
C ALA A 584 2.82 -19.97 -17.02
N VAL A 585 2.76 -18.90 -16.23
CA VAL A 585 3.19 -18.85 -14.82
C VAL A 585 1.95 -18.80 -13.93
N PRO A 586 1.89 -19.54 -12.80
CA PRO A 586 2.89 -20.48 -12.30
C PRO A 586 2.71 -21.92 -12.83
N ASP A 587 1.74 -22.14 -13.72
CA ASP A 587 1.25 -23.47 -14.06
C ASP A 587 2.32 -24.35 -14.74
N ASP A 588 3.09 -23.77 -15.66
CA ASP A 588 4.08 -24.50 -16.48
C ASP A 588 5.52 -24.17 -16.00
N PHE A 589 5.83 -22.89 -15.71
CA PHE A 589 7.12 -22.44 -15.17
C PHE A 589 6.98 -21.38 -14.06
N ARG A 590 8.10 -21.05 -13.39
CA ARG A 590 8.18 -20.05 -12.30
C ARG A 590 9.19 -18.92 -12.56
N ASP A 591 9.84 -18.94 -13.71
CA ASP A 591 10.86 -18.01 -14.17
C ASP A 591 10.60 -17.59 -15.62
N MET A 592 11.05 -16.38 -15.97
CA MET A 592 10.81 -15.77 -17.28
C MET A 592 11.58 -16.44 -18.44
N PRO A 593 12.86 -16.86 -18.29
CA PRO A 593 13.58 -17.54 -19.37
C PRO A 593 12.93 -18.85 -19.80
N SER A 594 12.57 -19.72 -18.85
CA SER A 594 11.96 -21.02 -19.16
C SER A 594 10.55 -20.87 -19.74
N LEU A 595 9.79 -19.87 -19.28
CA LEU A 595 8.48 -19.51 -19.85
C LEU A 595 8.57 -19.17 -21.35
N LEU A 596 9.55 -18.36 -21.75
CA LEU A 596 9.76 -17.99 -23.15
C LEU A 596 10.23 -19.19 -23.98
N GLY A 597 11.24 -19.93 -23.50
CA GLY A 597 11.76 -21.12 -24.19
C GLY A 597 10.69 -22.21 -24.35
N GLY A 598 9.82 -22.39 -23.36
CA GLY A 598 8.69 -23.31 -23.43
C GLY A 598 7.63 -22.90 -24.44
N ALA A 599 7.28 -21.61 -24.52
CA ALA A 599 6.35 -21.10 -25.53
C ALA A 599 6.93 -21.22 -26.95
N GLU A 600 8.22 -20.94 -27.14
CA GLU A 600 8.91 -21.14 -28.43
C GLU A 600 8.99 -22.63 -28.82
N LEU A 601 9.32 -23.52 -27.89
CA LEU A 601 9.35 -24.96 -28.11
C LEU A 601 7.97 -25.50 -28.49
N ALA A 602 6.91 -25.04 -27.81
CA ALA A 602 5.53 -25.36 -28.15
C ALA A 602 5.13 -24.86 -29.54
N MET A 603 5.51 -23.63 -29.90
CA MET A 603 5.28 -23.08 -31.24
C MET A 603 6.01 -23.94 -32.29
N ASN A 604 7.28 -24.26 -32.09
CA ASN A 604 8.05 -25.07 -33.02
C ASN A 604 7.49 -26.50 -33.16
N GLN A 605 6.89 -27.05 -32.10
CA GLN A 605 6.17 -28.32 -32.17
C GLN A 605 4.83 -28.19 -32.91
N ALA A 606 4.08 -27.10 -32.73
CA ALA A 606 2.91 -26.77 -33.55
C ALA A 606 3.28 -26.67 -35.05
N LYS A 607 4.41 -26.01 -35.37
CA LYS A 607 4.95 -25.94 -36.74
C LYS A 607 5.20 -27.35 -37.32
N LYS A 608 5.82 -28.26 -36.56
CA LYS A 608 6.13 -29.65 -36.97
C LYS A 608 4.90 -30.55 -37.13
N LEU A 609 3.90 -30.40 -36.24
CA LEU A 609 2.68 -31.22 -36.23
C LEU A 609 1.59 -30.70 -37.19
N GLU A 610 1.85 -29.59 -37.89
CA GLU A 610 0.86 -28.81 -38.67
C GLU A 610 -0.42 -28.45 -37.88
N LYS A 611 -0.31 -28.35 -36.55
CA LYS A 611 -1.41 -27.93 -35.67
C LYS A 611 -1.38 -26.42 -35.47
N PRO A 612 -2.53 -25.73 -35.43
CA PRO A 612 -2.56 -24.29 -35.22
C PRO A 612 -2.13 -23.90 -33.81
N LEU A 613 -2.36 -24.74 -32.80
CA LEU A 613 -2.06 -24.50 -31.39
C LEU A 613 -1.42 -25.74 -30.75
N VAL A 614 -0.40 -25.53 -29.92
CA VAL A 614 0.14 -26.50 -28.95
C VAL A 614 0.39 -25.77 -27.62
N MET A 615 -0.07 -26.37 -26.52
CA MET A 615 0.26 -25.91 -25.17
C MET A 615 1.56 -26.60 -24.71
N TYR A 616 2.48 -25.89 -24.05
CA TYR A 616 3.73 -26.49 -23.58
C TYR A 616 3.50 -27.71 -22.67
N ARG A 617 2.50 -27.64 -21.78
CA ARG A 617 2.12 -28.74 -20.87
C ARG A 617 1.78 -30.06 -21.58
N ASP A 618 1.22 -30.02 -22.79
CA ASP A 618 0.81 -31.22 -23.53
C ASP A 618 2.02 -32.00 -24.04
N ILE A 619 3.17 -31.33 -24.15
CA ILE A 619 4.42 -31.86 -24.67
C ILE A 619 5.55 -31.87 -23.63
N ALA A 620 5.29 -31.40 -22.40
CA ALA A 620 6.28 -31.34 -21.32
C ALA A 620 6.88 -32.72 -20.99
N ASN A 621 6.09 -33.79 -21.10
CA ASN A 621 6.53 -35.18 -20.93
C ASN A 621 7.43 -35.71 -22.07
N MET A 622 7.64 -34.91 -23.12
CA MET A 622 8.47 -35.23 -24.31
C MET A 622 9.80 -34.46 -24.32
N VAL A 623 10.08 -33.68 -23.27
CA VAL A 623 11.31 -32.88 -23.10
C VAL A 623 12.16 -33.57 -22.01
N GLU A 624 13.42 -33.88 -22.34
CA GLU A 624 14.40 -34.51 -21.41
C GLU A 624 15.03 -33.50 -20.43
#